data_AF-Q8I4E2-F1
#
_entry.id   AF-Q8I4E2-F1
#
_cell.length_a   1.000
_cell.length_b   1.000
_cell.length_c   1.000
_cell.angle_alpha   90.00
_cell.angle_beta   90.00
_cell.angle_gamma   90.00
#
_symmetry.space_group_name_H-M   'P 1'
#
loop_
_entity.id
_entity.type
_entity.pdbx_description
1 polymer ?
#
loop_
_entity_poly.entity_id
_entity_poly.type
_entity_poly.pdbx_seq_one_letter_code
_entity_poly.pdbx_strand_id
1 'polypeptide(L)'
;MAQVKAEYDFQSQPNTGELSISAGEVLTVIRENIDGGWIEGRNVRGSVGLFPESYVTPYQASRPPPVLPPPLPPTSSGPPAASSRPFDDWGGASEVAAPPSYGAQHHHQPTPSVPEVTRSSYPSQNDDFDDEWTDEDDEQEPTRPNVQSSIGSNSRRDLSRSHSEHGGPDRGSNKVNKNINRFSNFVKSGVEAYVIGESKTTSQISERHEVVMNNGIIQWKPIQQYYTCIVDKPKKESKLKGLKSFIAYSITSSLTNIQRQVSRRYKHFDWLHEQLSAKYVLIPIPPLPEKQVAGRYEEDLIDHRKHILQLWVNKICRHPVLSQSEVWLHFISCTDEKDWKNGKRRAEKDEYIGGAFLNCITVPHQPLDPNNVDMQVERFQRSVKTSEEAMRVMQERMNMFQKVFAGPVKQNWQKMGSAFKTLQQSFEIDETVASRRLTEALAYTASEYHEIGQVFDAHTKNDMEPVLENLYSYKGTVQNVPDIIQVHKQAVQKFRDSEGRLSSAEAEKMKQRIDAMSYTVIAEVQHQTAEKVEDMKSTMGTYLKKQAMFYQEVATKLTSLAARYD
;
A
#
# COMPACT_ATOMS: atom_id res chain seq x y z
N MET A 1 -34.49 3.47 2.95
CA MET A 1 -33.24 3.09 2.26
C MET A 1 -33.56 2.93 0.79
N ALA A 2 -32.72 3.44 -0.10
CA ALA A 2 -32.89 3.22 -1.53
C ALA A 2 -32.71 1.73 -1.85
N GLN A 3 -33.49 1.22 -2.80
CA GLN A 3 -33.36 -0.15 -3.30
C GLN A 3 -32.99 -0.10 -4.78
N VAL A 4 -32.15 -1.03 -5.20
CA VAL A 4 -31.71 -1.20 -6.59
C VAL A 4 -31.89 -2.65 -7.00
N LYS A 5 -32.13 -2.90 -8.28
CA LYS A 5 -32.25 -4.22 -8.88
C LYS A 5 -31.05 -4.47 -9.77
N ALA A 6 -30.37 -5.59 -9.60
CA ALA A 6 -29.28 -5.99 -10.49
C ALA A 6 -29.81 -6.32 -11.89
N GLU A 7 -29.21 -5.72 -12.92
CA GLU A 7 -29.47 -6.01 -14.33
C GLU A 7 -28.54 -7.12 -14.87
N TYR A 8 -27.35 -7.27 -14.27
CA TYR A 8 -26.34 -8.24 -14.68
C TYR A 8 -25.76 -8.99 -13.48
N ASP A 9 -25.22 -10.19 -13.73
CA ASP A 9 -24.45 -10.94 -12.75
C ASP A 9 -23.06 -10.33 -12.55
N PHE A 10 -22.63 -10.17 -11.31
CA PHE A 10 -21.28 -9.75 -10.95
C PHE A 10 -20.71 -10.71 -9.90
N GLN A 11 -19.51 -11.24 -10.16
CA GLN A 11 -18.80 -12.13 -9.24
C GLN A 11 -17.69 -11.37 -8.52
N SER A 12 -17.81 -11.30 -7.19
CA SER A 12 -16.80 -10.69 -6.33
C SER A 12 -15.50 -11.51 -6.30
N GLN A 13 -14.36 -10.83 -6.29
CA GLN A 13 -13.09 -11.50 -6.01
C GLN A 13 -12.99 -11.88 -4.51
N PRO A 14 -12.35 -13.01 -4.16
CA PRO A 14 -12.13 -13.36 -2.75
C PRO A 14 -11.28 -12.30 -2.04
N ASN A 15 -11.70 -11.90 -0.83
CA ASN A 15 -11.00 -10.93 0.04
C ASN A 15 -10.92 -9.47 -0.46
N THR A 16 -11.77 -9.04 -1.40
CA THR A 16 -11.78 -7.64 -1.88
C THR A 16 -12.84 -6.75 -1.22
N GLY A 17 -13.73 -7.32 -0.38
CA GLY A 17 -14.89 -6.59 0.17
C GLY A 17 -16.00 -6.37 -0.86
N GLU A 18 -15.88 -6.94 -2.05
CA GLU A 18 -16.90 -6.95 -3.10
C GLU A 18 -18.02 -7.95 -2.78
N LEU A 19 -19.23 -7.67 -3.27
CA LEU A 19 -20.41 -8.50 -3.11
C LEU A 19 -20.81 -9.11 -4.45
N SER A 20 -20.86 -10.43 -4.53
CA SER A 20 -21.45 -11.11 -5.69
C SER A 20 -22.96 -10.86 -5.75
N ILE A 21 -23.43 -10.34 -6.89
CA ILE A 21 -24.85 -10.04 -7.17
C ILE A 21 -25.32 -10.82 -8.40
N SER A 22 -26.57 -11.25 -8.41
CA SER A 22 -27.16 -11.95 -9.56
C SER A 22 -28.23 -11.10 -10.24
N ALA A 23 -28.35 -11.18 -11.56
CA ALA A 23 -29.37 -10.48 -12.34
C ALA A 23 -30.78 -10.76 -11.77
N GLY A 24 -31.52 -9.70 -11.50
CA GLY A 24 -32.84 -9.72 -10.85
C GLY A 24 -32.82 -9.57 -9.32
N GLU A 25 -31.66 -9.68 -8.66
CA GLU A 25 -31.53 -9.55 -7.20
C GLU A 25 -31.80 -8.10 -6.77
N VAL A 26 -32.63 -7.92 -5.73
CA VAL A 26 -32.92 -6.60 -5.14
C VAL A 26 -31.98 -6.36 -3.96
N LEU A 27 -31.20 -5.29 -4.04
CA LEU A 27 -30.18 -4.89 -3.08
C LEU A 27 -30.63 -3.63 -2.34
N THR A 28 -30.32 -3.55 -1.05
CA THR A 28 -30.55 -2.34 -0.25
C THR A 28 -29.28 -1.50 -0.25
N VAL A 29 -29.36 -0.26 -0.73
CA VAL A 29 -28.19 0.63 -0.82
C VAL A 29 -27.86 1.19 0.57
N ILE A 30 -26.60 1.05 0.97
CA ILE A 30 -26.05 1.55 2.24
C ILE A 30 -25.28 2.86 2.00
N ARG A 31 -24.47 2.91 0.93
CA ARG A 31 -23.67 4.09 0.58
C ARG A 31 -23.56 4.24 -0.93
N GLU A 32 -23.97 5.41 -1.41
CA GLU A 32 -23.83 5.86 -2.80
C GLU A 32 -22.57 6.71 -2.96
N ASN A 33 -22.19 7.00 -4.21
CA ASN A 33 -21.02 7.82 -4.58
C ASN A 33 -19.69 7.26 -4.06
N ILE A 34 -19.48 5.95 -4.17
CA ILE A 34 -18.16 5.34 -3.94
C ILE A 34 -17.38 5.44 -5.24
N ASP A 35 -16.16 5.93 -5.12
CA ASP A 35 -15.29 6.20 -6.26
C ASP A 35 -15.13 4.99 -7.19
N GLY A 36 -15.10 5.28 -8.50
CA GLY A 36 -14.93 4.28 -9.55
C GLY A 36 -16.24 3.63 -10.01
N GLY A 37 -17.40 4.21 -9.69
CA GLY A 37 -18.71 3.68 -10.10
C GLY A 37 -19.12 2.45 -9.30
N TRP A 38 -18.78 2.44 -8.00
CA TRP A 38 -19.17 1.39 -7.06
C TRP A 38 -20.22 1.92 -6.10
N ILE A 39 -21.01 0.99 -5.55
CA ILE A 39 -21.98 1.26 -4.49
C ILE A 39 -21.87 0.16 -3.44
N GLU A 40 -22.02 0.55 -2.17
CA GLU A 40 -22.05 -0.39 -1.04
C GLU A 40 -23.50 -0.71 -0.73
N GLY A 41 -23.83 -1.99 -0.68
CA GLY A 41 -25.18 -2.42 -0.36
C GLY A 41 -25.24 -3.80 0.27
N ARG A 42 -26.46 -4.19 0.64
CA ARG A 42 -26.78 -5.45 1.29
C ARG A 42 -27.72 -6.26 0.41
N ASN A 43 -27.40 -7.52 0.18
CA ASN A 43 -28.30 -8.45 -0.51
C ASN A 43 -29.35 -9.06 0.43
N VAL A 44 -30.28 -9.83 -0.15
CA VAL A 44 -31.31 -10.57 0.61
C VAL A 44 -30.73 -11.62 1.56
N ARG A 45 -29.48 -12.07 1.35
CA ARG A 45 -28.76 -13.02 2.22
C ARG A 45 -28.13 -12.33 3.45
N GLY A 46 -28.19 -11.00 3.54
CA GLY A 46 -27.60 -10.22 4.62
C GLY A 46 -26.10 -9.94 4.45
N SER A 47 -25.47 -10.39 3.37
CA SER A 47 -24.09 -10.06 3.03
C SER A 47 -23.99 -8.62 2.56
N VAL A 48 -22.95 -7.91 3.01
CA VAL A 48 -22.66 -6.52 2.67
C VAL A 48 -21.35 -6.48 1.89
N GLY A 49 -21.29 -5.65 0.85
CA GLY A 49 -20.07 -5.39 0.11
C GLY A 49 -20.31 -4.45 -1.07
N LEU A 50 -19.25 -4.24 -1.85
CA LEU A 50 -19.23 -3.35 -3.00
C LEU A 50 -19.71 -4.08 -4.28
N PHE A 51 -20.54 -3.43 -5.08
CA PHE A 51 -20.90 -3.88 -6.43
C PHE A 51 -20.96 -2.69 -7.40
N PRO A 52 -20.79 -2.90 -8.73
CA PRO A 52 -20.77 -1.79 -9.69
C PRO A 52 -22.14 -1.09 -9.80
N GLU A 53 -22.14 0.24 -9.77
CA GLU A 53 -23.34 1.07 -9.97
C GLU A 53 -23.96 0.83 -11.35
N SER A 54 -23.12 0.62 -12.38
CA SER A 54 -23.56 0.33 -13.74
C SER A 54 -24.26 -1.01 -13.90
N TYR A 55 -24.26 -1.87 -12.87
CA TYR A 55 -24.90 -3.18 -12.89
C TYR A 55 -26.31 -3.17 -12.30
N VAL A 56 -26.79 -2.03 -11.81
CA VAL A 56 -28.09 -1.94 -11.13
C VAL A 56 -28.96 -0.80 -11.64
N THR A 57 -30.27 -0.93 -11.45
CA THR A 57 -31.26 0.11 -11.73
C THR A 57 -32.09 0.42 -10.47
N PRO A 58 -32.57 1.66 -10.26
CA PRO A 58 -33.44 1.98 -9.13
C PRO A 58 -34.69 1.07 -9.09
N TYR A 59 -34.93 0.41 -7.95
CA TYR A 59 -36.07 -0.49 -7.78
C TYR A 59 -37.25 0.26 -7.16
N GLN A 60 -38.33 0.43 -7.92
CA GLN A 60 -39.62 0.88 -7.42
C GLN A 60 -40.58 -0.31 -7.35
N ALA A 61 -40.93 -0.74 -6.13
CA ALA A 61 -41.99 -1.71 -5.94
C ALA A 61 -43.32 -1.11 -6.45
N SER A 62 -43.93 -1.74 -7.46
CA SER A 62 -45.27 -1.38 -7.90
C SER A 62 -46.25 -1.65 -6.76
N ARG A 63 -46.63 -0.58 -6.04
CA ARG A 63 -47.70 -0.67 -5.04
C ARG A 63 -49.02 -0.91 -5.80
N PRO A 64 -49.81 -1.93 -5.45
CA PRO A 64 -51.19 -2.00 -5.92
C PRO A 64 -51.91 -0.72 -5.45
N PRO A 65 -52.78 -0.10 -6.26
CA PRO A 65 -53.46 1.13 -5.86
C PRO A 65 -54.24 0.91 -4.56
N PRO A 66 -54.04 1.72 -3.51
CA PRO A 66 -54.80 1.60 -2.28
C PRO A 66 -56.25 2.04 -2.54
N VAL A 67 -57.20 1.21 -2.10
CA VAL A 67 -58.63 1.48 -2.11
C VAL A 67 -58.93 2.61 -1.12
N LEU A 68 -59.60 3.68 -1.55
CA LEU A 68 -60.01 4.80 -0.69
C LEU A 68 -61.13 4.35 0.29
N PRO A 69 -61.01 4.60 1.60
CA PRO A 69 -62.14 4.53 2.53
C PRO A 69 -63.04 5.79 2.40
N PRO A 70 -64.34 5.70 2.74
CA PRO A 70 -65.28 6.82 2.60
C PRO A 70 -65.10 7.88 3.71
N PRO A 71 -65.52 9.15 3.51
CA PRO A 71 -65.30 10.24 4.47
C PRO A 71 -66.34 10.28 5.60
N LEU A 72 -65.88 10.57 6.82
CA LEU A 72 -66.70 10.91 7.99
C LEU A 72 -66.91 12.44 8.12
N PRO A 73 -68.04 12.91 8.67
CA PRO A 73 -68.48 14.33 8.63
C PRO A 73 -67.81 15.23 9.70
N PRO A 74 -67.76 16.57 9.51
CA PRO A 74 -67.01 17.48 10.37
C PRO A 74 -67.90 18.37 11.29
N THR A 75 -67.56 18.50 12.57
CA THR A 75 -67.88 19.63 13.50
C THR A 75 -67.14 19.37 14.83
N SER A 76 -66.70 20.30 15.67
CA SER A 76 -66.39 21.74 15.63
C SER A 76 -65.51 22.03 16.86
N SER A 77 -64.59 22.98 16.71
CA SER A 77 -63.66 23.62 17.65
C SER A 77 -64.09 23.85 19.12
N GLY A 78 -63.12 23.73 20.04
CA GLY A 78 -63.07 24.37 21.36
C GLY A 78 -61.66 24.24 22.00
N PRO A 79 -60.93 25.33 22.34
CA PRO A 79 -59.52 25.30 22.77
C PRO A 79 -59.32 25.31 24.31
N PRO A 80 -58.06 25.14 24.83
CA PRO A 80 -57.77 24.50 26.11
C PRO A 80 -57.32 25.44 27.26
N ALA A 81 -57.23 24.90 28.48
CA ALA A 81 -56.64 25.55 29.65
C ALA A 81 -55.47 24.72 30.22
N ALA A 82 -54.40 25.43 30.61
CA ALA A 82 -53.13 24.92 31.09
C ALA A 82 -53.12 24.62 32.61
N SER A 83 -52.34 23.63 33.03
CA SER A 83 -51.76 23.58 34.37
C SER A 83 -50.45 22.79 34.38
N SER A 84 -49.44 23.43 34.93
CA SER A 84 -48.03 23.04 35.05
C SER A 84 -47.77 22.10 36.23
N ARG A 85 -46.72 21.26 36.14
CA ARG A 85 -45.52 21.23 37.02
C ARG A 85 -44.77 19.86 37.02
N PRO A 86 -43.48 19.85 37.42
CA PRO A 86 -42.40 19.01 36.87
C PRO A 86 -41.91 17.91 37.83
N PHE A 87 -41.09 16.96 37.34
CA PHE A 87 -40.23 16.10 38.17
C PHE A 87 -39.11 15.42 37.33
N ASP A 88 -37.88 15.59 37.82
CA ASP A 88 -36.68 14.73 37.87
C ASP A 88 -36.24 13.72 36.78
N ASP A 89 -34.92 13.79 36.53
CA ASP A 89 -33.91 12.72 36.53
C ASP A 89 -34.02 11.55 35.54
N TRP A 90 -33.04 11.45 34.62
CA TRP A 90 -32.56 10.17 34.10
C TRP A 90 -31.19 10.27 33.43
N GLY A 91 -30.23 9.52 33.98
CA GLY A 91 -29.03 9.11 33.25
C GLY A 91 -29.34 7.96 32.28
N GLY A 92 -28.48 7.81 31.27
CA GLY A 92 -28.34 6.56 30.52
C GLY A 92 -28.81 6.59 29.06
N ALA A 93 -27.81 6.66 28.19
CA ALA A 93 -27.66 5.90 26.94
C ALA A 93 -28.67 6.06 25.77
N SER A 94 -28.04 6.17 24.59
CA SER A 94 -28.46 5.74 23.26
C SER A 94 -29.33 6.68 22.43
N GLU A 95 -28.79 6.99 21.24
CA GLU A 95 -29.48 7.40 20.00
C GLU A 95 -30.30 8.71 20.11
N VAL A 96 -30.28 9.61 19.14
CA VAL A 96 -31.16 9.54 17.97
C VAL A 96 -30.92 10.84 17.17
N ALA A 97 -30.86 10.67 15.85
CA ALA A 97 -31.28 11.56 14.76
C ALA A 97 -30.83 13.04 14.67
N ALA A 98 -30.51 13.38 13.42
CA ALA A 98 -30.35 14.72 12.87
C ALA A 98 -31.63 15.58 12.97
N PRO A 99 -31.50 16.92 13.06
CA PRO A 99 -32.59 17.85 12.81
C PRO A 99 -32.65 18.29 11.33
N PRO A 100 -33.80 18.83 10.87
CA PRO A 100 -34.11 19.02 9.45
C PRO A 100 -33.66 20.37 8.88
N SER A 101 -33.50 20.41 7.56
CA SER A 101 -33.19 21.58 6.75
C SER A 101 -34.41 22.50 6.57
N TYR A 102 -34.18 23.80 6.76
CA TYR A 102 -35.07 24.87 6.29
C TYR A 102 -34.49 25.48 5.01
N GLY A 103 -35.32 25.56 3.97
CA GLY A 103 -34.99 26.20 2.70
C GLY A 103 -35.09 27.72 2.75
N ALA A 104 -34.30 28.37 1.89
CA ALA A 104 -34.53 29.74 1.46
C ALA A 104 -34.14 29.87 -0.03
N GLN A 105 -34.93 30.66 -0.74
CA GLN A 105 -35.14 30.65 -2.18
C GLN A 105 -34.08 31.43 -2.99
N HIS A 106 -33.99 31.00 -4.25
CA HIS A 106 -33.41 31.62 -5.44
C HIS A 106 -33.28 33.15 -5.50
N HIS A 107 -32.14 33.62 -6.02
CA HIS A 107 -32.09 34.71 -7.01
C HIS A 107 -31.03 34.43 -8.08
N HIS A 108 -31.48 34.48 -9.35
CA HIS A 108 -30.69 34.34 -10.57
C HIS A 108 -29.99 35.65 -10.94
N GLN A 109 -28.84 35.58 -11.62
CA GLN A 109 -28.51 36.35 -12.86
C GLN A 109 -27.11 35.99 -13.42
N PRO A 110 -26.80 36.26 -14.71
CA PRO A 110 -26.27 35.27 -15.64
C PRO A 110 -24.85 35.55 -16.17
N THR A 111 -24.26 34.52 -16.79
CA THR A 111 -22.97 34.49 -17.51
C THR A 111 -22.97 35.26 -18.83
N PRO A 112 -21.81 35.75 -19.30
CA PRO A 112 -21.55 35.97 -20.71
C PRO A 112 -20.51 34.99 -21.32
N SER A 113 -20.78 34.70 -22.58
CA SER A 113 -20.19 33.80 -23.59
C SER A 113 -18.72 33.98 -23.97
N VAL A 114 -18.11 32.87 -24.41
CA VAL A 114 -16.82 32.73 -25.12
C VAL A 114 -16.98 33.05 -26.62
N PRO A 115 -15.97 33.61 -27.33
CA PRO A 115 -15.91 33.61 -28.78
C PRO A 115 -14.98 32.51 -29.34
N GLU A 116 -15.52 31.79 -30.32
CA GLU A 116 -14.88 30.82 -31.22
C GLU A 116 -14.00 31.55 -32.26
N VAL A 117 -12.79 31.05 -32.54
CA VAL A 117 -11.99 31.48 -33.70
C VAL A 117 -11.62 30.29 -34.56
N THR A 118 -12.02 30.43 -35.82
CA THR A 118 -11.96 29.55 -36.97
C THR A 118 -10.57 29.29 -37.54
N ARG A 119 -10.48 28.08 -38.08
CA ARG A 119 -9.48 27.41 -38.94
C ARG A 119 -8.95 28.24 -40.11
N SER A 120 -7.67 28.07 -40.42
CA SER A 120 -7.11 28.25 -41.77
C SER A 120 -5.89 27.35 -41.98
N SER A 121 -5.67 26.98 -43.24
CA SER A 121 -5.04 25.76 -43.75
C SER A 121 -3.82 26.04 -44.64
N TYR A 122 -3.08 24.95 -44.95
CA TYR A 122 -2.14 24.69 -46.08
C TYR A 122 -0.62 24.87 -45.82
N PRO A 123 0.27 24.21 -46.59
CA PRO A 123 0.24 22.80 -47.04
C PRO A 123 1.61 22.07 -47.07
N SER A 124 1.55 20.73 -47.10
CA SER A 124 2.35 19.75 -47.89
C SER A 124 3.87 19.96 -48.10
N GLN A 125 4.68 19.00 -47.63
CA GLN A 125 5.53 18.12 -48.47
C GLN A 125 6.35 17.15 -47.60
N ASN A 126 6.21 15.85 -47.90
CA ASN A 126 7.26 14.82 -48.02
C ASN A 126 8.07 14.43 -46.77
N ASP A 127 8.48 13.19 -46.50
CA ASP A 127 8.38 11.85 -47.11
C ASP A 127 8.78 10.85 -45.99
N ASP A 128 8.42 9.57 -46.15
CA ASP A 128 9.03 8.39 -45.53
C ASP A 128 9.05 8.26 -43.99
N PHE A 129 8.26 7.31 -43.45
CA PHE A 129 8.81 6.04 -42.94
C PHE A 129 7.65 5.13 -42.51
N ASP A 130 7.57 4.01 -43.23
CA ASP A 130 6.81 2.79 -42.96
C ASP A 130 7.05 2.21 -41.55
N ASP A 131 6.13 1.33 -41.15
CA ASP A 131 6.24 0.33 -40.06
C ASP A 131 6.08 0.79 -38.60
N GLU A 132 4.90 0.60 -38.01
CA GLU A 132 4.77 -0.30 -36.84
C GLU A 132 3.28 -0.57 -36.52
N TRP A 133 2.90 -1.80 -36.86
CA TRP A 133 1.66 -2.46 -36.53
C TRP A 133 1.60 -2.84 -35.03
N THR A 134 0.38 -2.80 -34.48
CA THR A 134 -0.13 -3.55 -33.32
C THR A 134 0.55 -3.36 -31.95
N ASP A 135 0.12 -2.34 -31.20
CA ASP A 135 0.23 -2.30 -29.72
C ASP A 135 -1.21 -2.34 -29.13
N GLU A 136 -1.92 -3.46 -29.33
CA GLU A 136 -3.12 -3.83 -28.58
C GLU A 136 -2.75 -4.92 -27.57
N ASP A 137 -1.97 -4.59 -26.53
CA ASP A 137 -1.64 -5.52 -25.43
C ASP A 137 -1.42 -4.82 -24.08
N ASP A 138 -2.09 -3.68 -23.84
CA ASP A 138 -1.90 -2.86 -22.63
C ASP A 138 -3.10 -2.87 -21.64
N GLU A 139 -4.05 -3.80 -21.81
CA GLU A 139 -5.20 -4.03 -20.90
C GLU A 139 -5.51 -5.52 -20.62
N GLN A 140 -4.49 -6.35 -20.46
CA GLN A 140 -4.66 -7.62 -19.72
C GLN A 140 -3.86 -7.54 -18.42
N GLU A 141 -4.55 -7.70 -17.30
CA GLU A 141 -3.92 -7.98 -16.01
C GLU A 141 -2.92 -9.13 -16.19
N PRO A 142 -1.80 -9.17 -15.44
CA PRO A 142 -0.97 -10.36 -15.39
C PRO A 142 -1.81 -11.47 -14.75
N THR A 143 -2.46 -12.27 -15.59
CA THR A 143 -2.97 -13.57 -15.20
C THR A 143 -1.78 -14.35 -14.66
N ARG A 144 -1.86 -14.71 -13.37
CA ARG A 144 -0.93 -15.65 -12.75
C ARG A 144 -0.71 -16.82 -13.71
N PRO A 145 0.52 -17.34 -13.89
CA PRO A 145 0.70 -18.59 -14.59
C PRO A 145 0.11 -19.71 -13.72
N ASN A 146 -1.20 -19.92 -13.84
CA ASN A 146 -1.85 -21.15 -13.45
C ASN A 146 -1.62 -22.11 -14.61
N VAL A 147 -0.62 -23.00 -14.47
CA VAL A 147 -0.42 -24.11 -15.39
C VAL A 147 -1.58 -25.08 -15.17
N GLN A 148 -2.74 -24.80 -15.78
CA GLN A 148 -3.80 -25.76 -16.03
C GLN A 148 -3.50 -26.43 -17.37
N SER A 149 -2.90 -27.62 -17.33
CA SER A 149 -2.90 -28.53 -18.47
C SER A 149 -4.29 -29.10 -18.62
N SER A 150 -4.95 -28.71 -19.70
CA SER A 150 -6.10 -29.39 -20.28
C SER A 150 -5.73 -30.81 -20.71
N ILE A 151 -6.65 -31.76 -20.53
CA ILE A 151 -7.13 -32.71 -21.56
C ILE A 151 -8.36 -33.41 -20.97
N GLY A 152 -9.46 -33.28 -21.72
CA GLY A 152 -10.78 -33.77 -21.36
C GLY A 152 -10.96 -35.27 -21.48
N SER A 153 -12.16 -35.65 -21.04
CA SER A 153 -12.80 -36.96 -21.07
C SER A 153 -12.71 -37.69 -22.41
N ASN A 154 -12.43 -39.01 -22.38
CA ASN A 154 -13.39 -40.01 -22.87
C ASN A 154 -12.96 -41.46 -22.53
N SER A 155 -13.78 -42.04 -21.64
CA SER A 155 -14.27 -43.42 -21.62
C SER A 155 -14.02 -44.30 -22.86
N ARG A 156 -13.45 -45.52 -22.67
CA ARG A 156 -14.09 -46.85 -22.87
C ARG A 156 -13.13 -47.98 -23.35
N ARG A 157 -13.30 -49.16 -22.72
CA ARG A 157 -13.03 -50.56 -23.17
C ARG A 157 -11.55 -51.00 -23.20
N ASP A 158 -11.14 -52.23 -22.84
CA ASP A 158 -11.79 -53.42 -22.32
C ASP A 158 -10.70 -54.47 -21.97
N LEU A 159 -11.02 -55.36 -21.02
CA LEU A 159 -10.73 -56.81 -21.00
C LEU A 159 -9.31 -57.40 -20.78
N SER A 160 -9.15 -57.93 -19.55
CA SER A 160 -8.75 -59.30 -19.13
C SER A 160 -7.40 -59.91 -19.58
N ARG A 161 -6.44 -60.21 -18.67
CA ARG A 161 -6.30 -61.31 -17.67
C ARG A 161 -5.88 -62.67 -18.28
N SER A 162 -4.61 -63.06 -18.06
CA SER A 162 -4.19 -64.47 -17.87
C SER A 162 -2.77 -64.56 -17.31
N HIS A 163 -2.64 -65.25 -16.17
CA HIS A 163 -1.43 -65.68 -15.46
C HIS A 163 -0.71 -66.82 -16.21
N SER A 164 0.63 -66.89 -16.12
CA SER A 164 1.35 -67.98 -15.40
C SER A 164 2.87 -67.93 -15.61
N GLU A 165 3.56 -67.75 -14.49
CA GLU A 165 4.94 -68.09 -14.06
C GLU A 165 5.92 -68.80 -15.02
N HIS A 166 7.13 -68.24 -15.18
CA HIS A 166 8.40 -68.86 -14.75
C HIS A 166 9.63 -67.98 -15.07
N GLY A 167 10.48 -67.74 -14.07
CA GLY A 167 11.93 -67.62 -14.22
C GLY A 167 12.58 -66.21 -14.20
N GLY A 168 13.35 -65.92 -13.14
CA GLY A 168 14.48 -64.98 -13.16
C GLY A 168 14.41 -63.84 -12.13
N PRO A 169 15.42 -63.66 -11.27
CA PRO A 169 15.41 -62.61 -10.24
C PRO A 169 15.86 -61.29 -10.87
N ASP A 170 14.99 -60.28 -10.91
CA ASP A 170 15.40 -58.95 -11.34
C ASP A 170 14.99 -57.85 -10.37
N ARG A 171 15.90 -56.88 -10.27
CA ARG A 171 16.03 -55.84 -9.26
C ARG A 171 14.81 -54.92 -9.21
N GLY A 172 14.12 -54.90 -8.06
CA GLY A 172 13.09 -53.90 -7.75
C GLY A 172 13.69 -52.53 -7.45
N SER A 173 13.83 -51.68 -8.48
CA SER A 173 14.08 -50.25 -8.32
C SER A 173 12.76 -49.51 -8.08
N ASN A 174 12.50 -49.19 -6.82
CA ASN A 174 11.41 -48.33 -6.39
C ASN A 174 11.64 -46.89 -6.91
N LYS A 175 10.98 -46.52 -8.02
CA LYS A 175 10.80 -45.12 -8.44
C LYS A 175 9.75 -44.45 -7.55
N VAL A 176 10.17 -43.94 -6.39
CA VAL A 176 9.33 -43.15 -5.48
C VAL A 176 9.44 -41.65 -5.81
N ASN A 177 8.28 -41.05 -6.14
CA ASN A 177 7.90 -39.63 -6.03
C ASN A 177 8.98 -38.54 -6.23
N LYS A 178 9.20 -38.09 -7.47
CA LYS A 178 9.93 -36.84 -7.78
C LYS A 178 9.04 -35.58 -7.95
N ASN A 179 7.71 -35.67 -7.76
CA ASN A 179 6.79 -34.61 -8.20
C ASN A 179 6.28 -33.61 -7.14
N ILE A 180 6.57 -33.77 -5.84
CA ILE A 180 6.06 -32.84 -4.79
C ILE A 180 7.04 -31.68 -4.50
N ASN A 181 8.35 -31.87 -4.65
CA ASN A 181 9.33 -30.84 -4.30
C ASN A 181 9.46 -29.68 -5.29
N ARG A 182 8.91 -29.78 -6.51
CA ARG A 182 9.02 -28.71 -7.53
C ARG A 182 8.33 -27.41 -7.10
N PHE A 183 7.42 -27.46 -6.14
CA PHE A 183 6.64 -26.31 -5.69
C PHE A 183 7.25 -25.55 -4.51
N SER A 184 8.38 -26.01 -3.97
CA SER A 184 9.01 -25.34 -2.83
C SER A 184 9.61 -23.98 -3.23
N ASN A 185 9.57 -23.02 -2.30
CA ASN A 185 10.17 -21.70 -2.51
C ASN A 185 11.69 -21.78 -2.77
N PHE A 186 12.39 -22.79 -2.24
CA PHE A 186 13.82 -23.04 -2.52
C PHE A 186 14.10 -23.42 -3.98
N VAL A 187 13.18 -24.15 -4.63
CA VAL A 187 13.28 -24.45 -6.06
C VAL A 187 12.89 -23.21 -6.88
N LYS A 188 11.77 -22.57 -6.55
CA LYS A 188 11.26 -21.40 -7.28
C LYS A 188 12.18 -20.20 -7.23
N SER A 189 12.91 -20.01 -6.11
CA SER A 189 13.89 -18.95 -5.97
C SER A 189 15.15 -19.19 -6.82
N GLY A 190 15.35 -20.39 -7.39
CA GLY A 190 16.56 -20.77 -8.13
C GLY A 190 17.78 -21.05 -7.26
N VAL A 191 17.66 -20.94 -5.93
CA VAL A 191 18.78 -21.19 -5.00
C VAL A 191 19.22 -22.65 -5.02
N GLU A 192 18.30 -23.61 -5.20
CA GLU A 192 18.71 -25.01 -5.36
C GLU A 192 19.69 -25.19 -6.52
N ALA A 193 19.35 -24.62 -7.69
CA ALA A 193 20.18 -24.70 -8.90
C ALA A 193 21.56 -24.06 -8.70
N TYR A 194 21.63 -22.95 -7.96
CA TYR A 194 22.91 -22.35 -7.56
C TYR A 194 23.72 -23.30 -6.67
N VAL A 195 23.12 -23.80 -5.58
CA VAL A 195 23.79 -24.66 -4.59
C VAL A 195 24.40 -25.91 -5.25
N ILE A 196 23.62 -26.60 -6.10
CA ILE A 196 24.09 -27.80 -6.80
C ILE A 196 25.01 -27.50 -8.01
N GLY A 197 25.15 -26.24 -8.41
CA GLY A 197 26.00 -25.83 -9.52
C GLY A 197 25.39 -26.02 -10.91
N GLU A 198 24.06 -26.11 -10.99
CA GLU A 198 23.29 -26.23 -12.24
C GLU A 198 22.75 -24.87 -12.75
N SER A 199 23.07 -23.77 -12.07
CA SER A 199 22.73 -22.41 -12.52
C SER A 199 23.41 -22.12 -13.87
N LYS A 200 22.63 -22.05 -14.94
CA LYS A 200 23.11 -21.75 -16.30
C LYS A 200 23.16 -20.24 -16.50
N THR A 201 24.36 -19.68 -16.62
CA THR A 201 24.59 -18.28 -16.98
C THR A 201 25.60 -18.21 -18.11
N THR A 202 25.30 -17.48 -19.18
CA THR A 202 26.15 -17.38 -20.38
C THR A 202 26.79 -16.00 -20.53
N SER A 203 26.14 -14.98 -20.00
CA SER A 203 26.56 -13.58 -20.08
C SER A 203 27.65 -13.26 -19.06
N GLN A 204 28.47 -12.23 -19.33
CA GLN A 204 29.43 -11.74 -18.34
C GLN A 204 28.70 -11.08 -17.15
N ILE A 205 29.22 -11.29 -15.93
CA ILE A 205 28.72 -10.63 -14.72
C ILE A 205 29.08 -9.14 -14.79
N SER A 206 28.08 -8.29 -14.95
CA SER A 206 28.23 -6.83 -14.95
C SER A 206 28.11 -6.23 -13.54
N GLU A 207 27.15 -6.68 -12.74
CA GLU A 207 26.98 -6.29 -11.33
C GLU A 207 27.85 -7.14 -10.40
N ARG A 208 28.66 -6.49 -9.53
CA ARG A 208 29.47 -7.17 -8.53
C ARG A 208 29.26 -6.56 -7.16
N HIS A 209 28.96 -7.40 -6.18
CA HIS A 209 28.79 -7.03 -4.79
C HIS A 209 29.76 -7.81 -3.92
N GLU A 210 30.08 -7.28 -2.75
CA GLU A 210 31.08 -7.86 -1.87
C GLU A 210 30.56 -7.88 -0.44
N VAL A 211 30.71 -9.04 0.21
CA VAL A 211 30.52 -9.19 1.65
C VAL A 211 31.90 -9.18 2.30
N VAL A 212 32.06 -8.40 3.36
CA VAL A 212 33.33 -8.28 4.09
C VAL A 212 33.13 -8.68 5.55
N MET A 213 34.19 -9.18 6.17
CA MET A 213 34.23 -9.46 7.60
C MET A 213 35.19 -8.49 8.27
N ASN A 214 34.64 -7.57 9.07
CA ASN A 214 35.43 -6.57 9.81
C ASN A 214 35.22 -6.80 11.31
N ASN A 215 36.29 -7.09 12.06
CA ASN A 215 36.24 -7.36 13.51
C ASN A 215 35.20 -8.44 13.89
N GLY A 216 35.09 -9.49 13.08
CA GLY A 216 34.12 -10.58 13.27
C GLY A 216 32.68 -10.25 12.86
N ILE A 217 32.41 -9.02 12.39
CA ILE A 217 31.09 -8.61 11.90
C ILE A 217 31.06 -8.81 10.38
N ILE A 218 30.15 -9.67 9.93
CA ILE A 218 29.84 -9.87 8.51
C ILE A 218 28.86 -8.80 8.06
N GLN A 219 29.18 -8.08 6.99
CA GLN A 219 28.34 -7.02 6.45
C GLN A 219 28.59 -6.83 4.95
N TRP A 220 27.63 -6.23 4.26
CA TRP A 220 27.84 -5.72 2.92
C TRP A 220 28.98 -4.69 2.92
N LYS A 221 29.85 -4.75 1.92
CA LYS A 221 30.87 -3.74 1.72
C LYS A 221 30.20 -2.38 1.50
N PRO A 222 30.54 -1.34 2.29
CA PRO A 222 30.02 -0.01 2.06
C PRO A 222 30.38 0.49 0.65
N ILE A 223 29.44 1.21 0.02
CA ILE A 223 29.71 1.84 -1.28
C ILE A 223 30.58 3.08 -1.13
N GLN A 224 31.33 3.42 -2.17
CA GLN A 224 32.28 4.54 -2.14
C GLN A 224 31.59 5.88 -1.91
N GLN A 225 30.44 6.08 -2.54
CA GLN A 225 29.66 7.31 -2.44
C GLN A 225 28.17 6.98 -2.35
N TYR A 226 27.59 7.21 -1.18
CA TYR A 226 26.15 7.19 -1.00
C TYR A 226 25.52 8.43 -1.64
N TYR A 227 24.29 8.26 -2.10
CA TYR A 227 23.50 9.29 -2.74
C TYR A 227 22.06 9.21 -2.26
N THR A 228 21.29 10.24 -2.55
CA THR A 228 19.87 10.33 -2.20
C THR A 228 19.04 10.55 -3.45
N CYS A 229 17.76 10.22 -3.38
CA CYS A 229 16.81 10.50 -4.44
C CYS A 229 15.56 11.12 -3.81
N ILE A 230 15.04 12.16 -4.44
CA ILE A 230 13.85 12.89 -3.98
C ILE A 230 12.69 12.58 -4.93
N VAL A 231 11.57 12.14 -4.36
CA VAL A 231 10.29 11.91 -5.05
C VAL A 231 9.37 13.09 -4.76
N ASP A 232 9.05 13.87 -5.78
CA ASP A 232 8.30 15.11 -5.60
C ASP A 232 7.48 15.47 -6.86
N LYS A 233 6.85 16.65 -6.86
CA LYS A 233 6.12 17.26 -7.99
C LYS A 233 5.12 16.29 -8.63
N PRO A 234 4.16 15.73 -7.87
CA PRO A 234 3.13 14.88 -8.44
C PRO A 234 2.38 15.68 -9.51
N LYS A 235 2.34 15.14 -10.73
CA LYS A 235 1.73 15.80 -11.89
C LYS A 235 0.80 14.85 -12.61
N LYS A 236 -0.41 15.32 -12.92
CA LYS A 236 -1.32 14.60 -13.81
C LYS A 236 -0.81 14.70 -15.24
N GLU A 237 -0.46 13.56 -15.82
CA GLU A 237 -0.07 13.41 -17.22
C GLU A 237 -1.11 12.55 -17.95
N SER A 238 -1.12 12.61 -19.28
CA SER A 238 -2.05 11.85 -20.13
C SER A 238 -1.33 11.16 -21.28
N LYS A 239 -1.79 9.97 -21.64
CA LYS A 239 -1.43 9.22 -22.85
C LYS A 239 -2.67 9.01 -23.71
N LEU A 240 -2.46 8.56 -24.96
CA LEU A 240 -3.54 8.29 -25.93
C LEU A 240 -4.47 9.50 -26.13
N LYS A 241 -3.88 10.68 -26.40
CA LYS A 241 -4.61 11.93 -26.63
C LYS A 241 -5.59 12.31 -25.50
N GLY A 242 -5.28 11.98 -24.25
CA GLY A 242 -6.12 12.32 -23.09
C GLY A 242 -6.99 11.19 -22.56
N LEU A 243 -7.11 10.08 -23.31
CA LEU A 243 -8.00 8.97 -22.93
C LEU A 243 -7.59 8.27 -21.64
N LYS A 244 -6.27 8.18 -21.38
CA LYS A 244 -5.73 7.60 -20.15
C LYS A 244 -4.86 8.62 -19.43
N SER A 245 -5.27 9.03 -18.22
CA SER A 245 -4.48 9.92 -17.37
C SER A 245 -3.94 9.22 -16.13
N PHE A 246 -2.79 9.66 -15.65
CA PHE A 246 -2.11 9.09 -14.48
C PHE A 246 -1.34 10.17 -13.74
N ILE A 247 -1.00 9.90 -12.47
CA ILE A 247 -0.06 10.73 -11.72
C ILE A 247 1.36 10.22 -11.98
N ALA A 248 2.23 11.13 -12.41
CA ALA A 248 3.66 10.93 -12.51
C ALA A 248 4.37 11.72 -11.41
N TYR A 249 5.45 11.14 -10.90
CA TYR A 249 6.31 11.72 -9.87
C TYR A 249 7.66 12.06 -10.49
N SER A 250 8.19 13.22 -10.14
CA SER A 250 9.55 13.60 -10.49
C SER A 250 10.52 12.94 -9.52
N ILE A 251 11.51 12.22 -10.05
CA ILE A 251 12.62 11.67 -9.27
C ILE A 251 13.88 12.47 -9.58
N THR A 252 14.50 13.02 -8.56
CA THR A 252 15.78 13.76 -8.69
C THR A 252 16.86 13.03 -7.90
N SER A 253 17.93 12.60 -8.57
CA SER A 253 19.06 11.92 -7.94
C SER A 253 20.19 12.89 -7.60
N SER A 254 20.85 12.68 -6.46
CA SER A 254 22.07 13.41 -6.08
C SER A 254 23.36 12.84 -6.69
N LEU A 255 23.28 11.80 -7.54
CA LEU A 255 24.45 11.19 -8.19
C LEU A 255 25.14 12.11 -9.19
N THR A 256 24.39 12.99 -9.84
CA THR A 256 24.92 13.89 -10.85
C THR A 256 24.79 15.33 -10.40
N ASN A 257 25.84 16.14 -10.61
CA ASN A 257 25.79 17.60 -10.38
C ASN A 257 24.75 18.31 -11.25
N ILE A 258 24.23 17.62 -12.27
CA ILE A 258 23.10 18.06 -13.08
C ILE A 258 21.84 17.56 -12.38
N GLN A 259 20.97 18.46 -11.95
CA GLN A 259 19.63 18.13 -11.44
C GLN A 259 18.74 17.60 -12.58
N ARG A 260 19.08 16.43 -13.13
CA ARG A 260 18.20 15.74 -14.08
C ARG A 260 17.07 15.13 -13.29
N GLN A 261 15.85 15.50 -13.69
CA GLN A 261 14.62 14.93 -13.16
C GLN A 261 14.11 13.89 -14.16
N VAL A 262 13.75 12.70 -13.67
CA VAL A 262 13.06 11.69 -14.48
C VAL A 262 11.61 11.60 -14.04
N SER A 263 10.68 11.54 -15.01
CA SER A 263 9.25 11.37 -14.73
C SER A 263 8.90 9.88 -14.67
N ARG A 264 8.29 9.44 -13.56
CA ARG A 264 7.87 8.05 -13.35
C ARG A 264 6.48 7.98 -12.70
N ARG A 265 5.57 7.21 -13.30
CA ARG A 265 4.26 6.90 -12.71
C ARG A 265 4.35 5.69 -11.77
N TYR A 266 3.35 5.49 -10.92
CA TYR A 266 3.29 4.34 -9.99
C TYR A 266 3.50 2.97 -10.70
N LYS A 267 2.90 2.74 -11.88
CA LYS A 267 3.11 1.51 -12.68
C LYS A 267 4.59 1.24 -13.00
N HIS A 268 5.43 2.27 -13.12
CA HIS A 268 6.87 2.08 -13.32
C HIS A 268 7.56 1.64 -12.03
N PHE A 269 7.17 2.18 -10.87
CA PHE A 269 7.67 1.73 -9.57
C PHE A 269 7.27 0.28 -9.30
N ASP A 270 6.03 -0.08 -9.61
CA ASP A 270 5.49 -1.43 -9.49
C ASP A 270 6.31 -2.44 -10.31
N TRP A 271 6.53 -2.15 -11.60
CA TRP A 271 7.44 -2.93 -12.45
C TRP A 271 8.85 -3.05 -11.87
N LEU A 272 9.44 -1.94 -11.39
CA LEU A 272 10.77 -1.98 -10.80
C LEU A 272 10.81 -2.86 -9.55
N HIS A 273 9.80 -2.76 -8.69
CA HIS A 273 9.69 -3.58 -7.49
C HIS A 273 9.62 -5.07 -7.83
N GLU A 274 8.88 -5.46 -8.87
CA GLU A 274 8.86 -6.83 -9.38
C GLU A 274 10.24 -7.28 -9.87
N GLN A 275 10.95 -6.46 -10.66
CA GLN A 275 12.30 -6.78 -11.12
C GLN A 275 13.29 -6.96 -9.97
N LEU A 276 13.27 -6.05 -8.98
CA LEU A 276 14.14 -6.14 -7.79
C LEU A 276 13.81 -7.38 -6.95
N SER A 277 12.52 -7.68 -6.75
CA SER A 277 12.08 -8.83 -5.96
C SER A 277 12.45 -10.17 -6.63
N ALA A 278 12.36 -10.24 -7.96
CA ALA A 278 12.75 -11.43 -8.72
C ALA A 278 14.28 -11.65 -8.73
N LYS A 279 15.05 -10.56 -8.81
CA LYS A 279 16.52 -10.63 -8.86
C LYS A 279 17.13 -10.96 -7.49
N TYR A 280 16.75 -10.20 -6.46
CA TYR A 280 17.41 -10.23 -5.15
C TYR A 280 16.64 -11.08 -4.13
N VAL A 281 16.47 -12.38 -4.38
CA VAL A 281 15.65 -13.28 -3.55
C VAL A 281 16.09 -13.48 -2.09
N LEU A 282 17.29 -13.01 -1.73
CA LEU A 282 17.80 -13.03 -0.35
C LEU A 282 17.79 -11.65 0.32
N ILE A 283 17.31 -10.61 -0.36
CA ILE A 283 17.20 -9.25 0.15
C ILE A 283 15.71 -8.91 0.24
N PRO A 284 15.16 -8.63 1.43
CA PRO A 284 13.77 -8.23 1.57
C PRO A 284 13.56 -6.84 0.95
N ILE A 285 12.82 -6.78 -0.16
CA ILE A 285 12.49 -5.52 -0.83
C ILE A 285 11.39 -4.78 -0.05
N PRO A 286 11.55 -3.48 0.25
CA PRO A 286 10.52 -2.69 0.94
C PRO A 286 9.23 -2.60 0.14
N PRO A 287 8.05 -2.53 0.80
CA PRO A 287 6.77 -2.51 0.13
C PRO A 287 6.53 -1.15 -0.56
N LEU A 288 5.87 -1.19 -1.72
CA LEU A 288 5.27 0.00 -2.32
C LEU A 288 3.97 0.39 -1.59
N PRO A 289 3.47 1.64 -1.73
CA PRO A 289 2.15 2.00 -1.24
C PRO A 289 1.05 1.18 -1.94
N GLU A 290 -0.09 1.01 -1.29
CA GLU A 290 -1.19 0.19 -1.80
C GLU A 290 -1.72 0.68 -3.15
N LYS A 291 -2.06 -0.28 -4.02
CA LYS A 291 -2.70 -0.03 -5.31
C LYS A 291 -4.14 0.41 -5.10
N GLN A 292 -4.38 1.72 -5.13
CA GLN A 292 -5.72 2.30 -5.04
C GLN A 292 -6.12 2.94 -6.37
N VAL A 293 -7.21 2.42 -6.94
CA VAL A 293 -7.79 2.88 -8.22
C VAL A 293 -8.82 3.98 -7.99
N ALA A 294 -9.67 3.81 -6.98
CA ALA A 294 -10.55 4.82 -6.42
C ALA A 294 -9.71 5.93 -5.74
N GLY A 295 -10.17 7.18 -5.79
CA GLY A 295 -9.51 8.33 -5.16
C GLY A 295 -8.15 8.68 -5.78
N ARG A 296 -7.74 8.07 -6.90
CA ARG A 296 -6.34 8.17 -7.40
C ARG A 296 -5.87 9.58 -7.77
N TYR A 297 -6.78 10.54 -7.82
CA TYR A 297 -6.50 11.95 -8.10
C TYR A 297 -6.76 12.86 -6.88
N GLU A 298 -7.15 12.31 -5.73
CA GLU A 298 -7.31 13.05 -4.47
C GLU A 298 -5.95 13.45 -3.91
N GLU A 299 -5.86 14.68 -3.40
CA GLU A 299 -4.62 15.27 -2.91
C GLU A 299 -4.04 14.47 -1.73
N ASP A 300 -4.87 14.14 -0.73
CA ASP A 300 -4.48 13.34 0.44
C ASP A 300 -3.88 11.98 0.01
N LEU A 301 -4.48 11.32 -0.99
CA LEU A 301 -3.98 10.05 -1.51
C LEU A 301 -2.64 10.21 -2.24
N ILE A 302 -2.54 11.25 -3.09
CA ILE A 302 -1.33 11.55 -3.84
C ILE A 302 -0.17 11.85 -2.90
N ASP A 303 -0.42 12.63 -1.85
CA ASP A 303 0.57 13.01 -0.86
C ASP A 303 1.00 11.82 0.01
N HIS A 304 0.05 11.05 0.54
CA HIS A 304 0.35 9.81 1.26
C HIS A 304 1.20 8.85 0.41
N ARG A 305 0.81 8.64 -0.85
CA ARG A 305 1.54 7.80 -1.80
C ARG A 305 2.94 8.35 -2.07
N LYS A 306 3.09 9.67 -2.22
CA LYS A 306 4.38 10.35 -2.43
C LYS A 306 5.32 10.11 -1.23
N HIS A 307 4.82 10.21 -0.01
CA HIS A 307 5.62 9.97 1.20
C HIS A 307 6.10 8.52 1.30
N ILE A 308 5.23 7.53 1.08
CA ILE A 308 5.65 6.12 1.07
C ILE A 308 6.64 5.84 -0.07
N LEU A 309 6.44 6.41 -1.26
CA LEU A 309 7.43 6.30 -2.36
C LEU A 309 8.77 6.94 -1.99
N GLN A 310 8.78 8.07 -1.28
CA GLN A 310 10.00 8.69 -0.79
C GLN A 310 10.73 7.79 0.22
N LEU A 311 10.01 7.16 1.15
CA LEU A 311 10.58 6.17 2.08
C LEU A 311 11.16 4.96 1.34
N TRP A 312 10.42 4.45 0.35
CA TRP A 312 10.86 3.33 -0.48
C TRP A 312 12.17 3.66 -1.20
N VAL A 313 12.22 4.79 -1.89
CA VAL A 313 13.42 5.27 -2.59
C VAL A 313 14.60 5.49 -1.64
N ASN A 314 14.36 6.04 -0.44
CA ASN A 314 15.41 6.20 0.58
C ASN A 314 16.02 4.86 0.99
N LYS A 315 15.20 3.82 1.15
CA LYS A 315 15.68 2.47 1.48
C LYS A 315 16.51 1.87 0.34
N ILE A 316 16.08 2.00 -0.90
CA ILE A 316 16.85 1.54 -2.06
C ILE A 316 18.22 2.25 -2.12
N CYS A 317 18.24 3.58 -1.98
CA CYS A 317 19.48 4.37 -1.99
C CYS A 317 20.46 4.01 -0.86
N ARG A 318 19.96 3.67 0.33
CA ARG A 318 20.80 3.29 1.48
C ARG A 318 21.33 1.85 1.41
N HIS A 319 20.69 0.98 0.62
CA HIS A 319 21.09 -0.41 0.54
C HIS A 319 22.34 -0.58 -0.35
N PRO A 320 23.46 -1.16 0.14
CA PRO A 320 24.71 -1.26 -0.63
C PRO A 320 24.60 -2.07 -1.93
N VAL A 321 23.73 -3.08 -1.96
CA VAL A 321 23.42 -3.85 -3.19
C VAL A 321 22.41 -3.12 -4.08
N LEU A 322 21.19 -2.82 -3.59
CA LEU A 322 20.11 -2.30 -4.43
C LEU A 322 20.44 -0.93 -5.07
N SER A 323 21.16 -0.05 -4.36
CA SER A 323 21.62 1.23 -4.91
C SER A 323 22.59 1.09 -6.09
N GLN A 324 23.31 -0.04 -6.20
CA GLN A 324 24.22 -0.30 -7.31
C GLN A 324 23.59 -1.10 -8.45
N SER A 325 22.32 -1.49 -8.31
CA SER A 325 21.60 -2.26 -9.32
C SER A 325 21.48 -1.49 -10.64
N GLU A 326 21.79 -2.13 -11.76
CA GLU A 326 21.70 -1.50 -13.08
C GLU A 326 20.26 -1.09 -13.41
N VAL A 327 19.27 -1.90 -13.02
CA VAL A 327 17.86 -1.58 -13.26
C VAL A 327 17.42 -0.37 -12.45
N TRP A 328 17.92 -0.21 -11.22
CA TRP A 328 17.68 0.96 -10.39
C TRP A 328 18.36 2.21 -10.95
N LEU A 329 19.64 2.11 -11.33
CA LEU A 329 20.38 3.22 -11.90
C LEU A 329 19.75 3.69 -13.22
N HIS A 330 19.31 2.78 -14.08
CA HIS A 330 18.53 3.09 -15.28
C HIS A 330 17.20 3.78 -14.94
N PHE A 331 16.50 3.30 -13.91
CA PHE A 331 15.23 3.87 -13.46
C PHE A 331 15.35 5.33 -13.05
N ILE A 332 16.40 5.73 -12.34
CA ILE A 332 16.58 7.09 -11.82
C ILE A 332 17.32 8.05 -12.78
N SER A 333 17.95 7.54 -13.86
CA SER A 333 18.79 8.36 -14.74
C SER A 333 18.27 8.48 -16.18
N CYS A 334 17.51 7.50 -16.67
CA CYS A 334 17.08 7.48 -18.07
C CYS A 334 15.96 8.49 -18.34
N THR A 335 16.22 9.46 -19.23
CA THR A 335 15.26 10.50 -19.63
C THR A 335 14.62 10.24 -21.00
N ASP A 336 15.25 9.43 -21.84
CA ASP A 336 14.79 9.12 -23.20
C ASP A 336 13.78 7.94 -23.20
N GLU A 337 12.70 8.05 -23.96
CA GLU A 337 11.62 7.04 -23.96
C GLU A 337 12.02 5.73 -24.67
N LYS A 338 12.84 5.81 -25.73
CA LYS A 338 13.31 4.64 -26.48
C LYS A 338 14.33 3.85 -25.64
N ASP A 339 15.28 4.55 -25.02
CA ASP A 339 16.26 3.95 -24.11
C ASP A 339 15.59 3.38 -22.86
N TRP A 340 14.52 4.03 -22.37
CA TRP A 340 13.71 3.51 -21.27
C TRP A 340 13.15 2.12 -21.62
N LYS A 341 12.48 1.98 -22.77
CA LYS A 341 11.94 0.70 -23.26
C LYS A 341 13.04 -0.36 -23.43
N ASN A 342 14.19 0.02 -23.97
CA ASN A 342 15.32 -0.91 -24.17
C ASN A 342 15.90 -1.39 -22.83
N GLY A 343 16.08 -0.49 -21.86
CA GLY A 343 16.56 -0.86 -20.53
C GLY A 343 15.57 -1.73 -19.75
N LYS A 344 14.25 -1.52 -19.93
CA LYS A 344 13.24 -2.44 -19.39
C LYS A 344 13.43 -3.86 -19.92
N ARG A 345 13.49 -4.01 -21.24
CA ARG A 345 13.69 -5.32 -21.91
C ARG A 345 15.01 -5.98 -21.49
N ARG A 346 16.06 -5.20 -21.25
CA ARG A 346 17.35 -5.71 -20.75
C ARG A 346 17.21 -6.26 -19.33
N ALA A 347 16.55 -5.54 -18.43
CA ALA A 347 16.31 -5.99 -17.07
C ALA A 347 15.39 -7.23 -17.00
N GLU A 348 14.42 -7.35 -17.91
CA GLU A 348 13.52 -8.50 -18.02
C GLU A 348 14.22 -9.76 -18.57
N LYS A 349 15.38 -9.61 -19.22
CA LYS A 349 16.20 -10.69 -19.80
C LYS A 349 17.46 -11.01 -18.98
N ASP A 350 17.58 -10.47 -17.77
CA ASP A 350 18.74 -10.71 -16.91
C ASP A 350 18.85 -12.20 -16.54
N GLU A 351 20.02 -12.80 -16.77
CA GLU A 351 20.30 -14.21 -16.43
C GLU A 351 20.65 -14.38 -14.94
N TYR A 352 21.07 -13.31 -14.26
CA TYR A 352 21.53 -13.33 -12.87
C TYR A 352 20.40 -13.02 -11.87
N ILE A 353 19.24 -13.64 -12.08
CA ILE A 353 18.06 -13.52 -11.22
C ILE A 353 17.94 -14.68 -10.23
N GLY A 354 17.21 -14.48 -9.12
CA GLY A 354 17.00 -15.52 -8.13
C GLY A 354 18.30 -16.04 -7.52
N GLY A 355 18.47 -17.36 -7.46
CA GLY A 355 19.70 -17.98 -6.96
C GLY A 355 20.92 -17.66 -7.81
N ALA A 356 20.77 -17.32 -9.10
CA ALA A 356 21.89 -16.97 -9.96
C ALA A 356 22.55 -15.64 -9.54
N PHE A 357 21.82 -14.74 -8.85
CA PHE A 357 22.37 -13.52 -8.25
C PHE A 357 23.54 -13.79 -7.29
N LEU A 358 23.57 -14.96 -6.62
CA LEU A 358 24.67 -15.33 -5.73
C LEU A 358 26.02 -15.46 -6.47
N ASN A 359 26.03 -15.63 -7.80
CA ASN A 359 27.27 -15.58 -8.59
C ASN A 359 27.85 -14.15 -8.71
N CYS A 360 27.03 -13.13 -8.47
CA CYS A 360 27.44 -11.72 -8.47
C CYS A 360 28.10 -11.28 -7.14
N ILE A 361 28.17 -12.17 -6.14
CA ILE A 361 28.64 -11.85 -4.79
C ILE A 361 30.00 -12.48 -4.53
N THR A 362 30.96 -11.64 -4.18
CA THR A 362 32.26 -12.06 -3.63
C THR A 362 32.16 -12.10 -2.11
N VAL A 363 32.61 -13.21 -1.50
CA VAL A 363 32.60 -13.41 -0.05
C VAL A 363 34.01 -13.72 0.48
N PRO A 364 34.27 -13.56 1.78
CA PRO A 364 35.55 -13.95 2.36
C PRO A 364 35.82 -15.46 2.22
N HIS A 365 37.08 -15.85 2.04
CA HIS A 365 37.48 -17.26 1.94
C HIS A 365 37.44 -18.02 3.27
N GLN A 366 37.20 -17.33 4.39
CA GLN A 366 37.14 -17.96 5.70
C GLN A 366 35.88 -18.84 5.80
N PRO A 367 36.01 -20.12 6.17
CA PRO A 367 34.83 -20.97 6.39
C PRO A 367 34.03 -20.46 7.59
N LEU A 368 32.72 -20.50 7.48
CA LEU A 368 31.82 -20.16 8.58
C LEU A 368 31.61 -21.36 9.50
N ASP A 369 31.44 -21.11 10.79
CA ASP A 369 30.93 -22.14 11.72
C ASP A 369 29.41 -22.26 11.52
N PRO A 370 28.90 -23.41 11.04
CA PRO A 370 27.47 -23.60 10.79
C PRO A 370 26.60 -23.35 12.02
N ASN A 371 27.10 -23.67 13.23
CA ASN A 371 26.35 -23.47 14.47
C ASN A 371 26.17 -21.98 14.79
N ASN A 372 27.20 -21.16 14.51
CA ASN A 372 27.13 -19.72 14.69
C ASN A 372 26.19 -19.08 13.67
N VAL A 373 26.23 -19.52 12.41
CA VAL A 373 25.30 -19.08 11.37
C VAL A 373 23.86 -19.42 11.76
N ASP A 374 23.59 -20.67 12.14
CA ASP A 374 22.26 -21.12 12.56
C ASP A 374 21.76 -20.28 13.76
N MET A 375 22.60 -20.03 14.76
CA MET A 375 22.27 -19.20 15.93
C MET A 375 21.92 -17.75 15.56
N GLN A 376 22.67 -17.12 14.65
CA GLN A 376 22.40 -15.74 14.21
C GLN A 376 21.10 -15.65 13.40
N VAL A 377 20.88 -16.60 12.48
CA VAL A 377 19.65 -16.69 11.66
C VAL A 377 18.43 -16.89 12.56
N GLU A 378 18.49 -17.79 13.55
CA GLU A 378 17.39 -18.02 14.49
C GLU A 378 17.12 -16.81 15.39
N ARG A 379 18.17 -16.14 15.86
CA ARG A 379 18.03 -14.90 16.63
C ARG A 379 17.33 -13.83 15.82
N PHE A 380 17.70 -13.66 14.56
CA PHE A 380 17.05 -12.71 13.66
C PHE A 380 15.60 -13.09 13.38
N GLN A 381 15.32 -14.37 13.10
CA GLN A 381 13.95 -14.88 12.90
C GLN A 381 13.05 -14.55 14.11
N ARG A 382 13.56 -14.78 15.33
CA ARG A 382 12.85 -14.45 16.57
C ARG A 382 12.62 -12.95 16.70
N SER A 383 13.67 -12.15 16.45
CA SER A 383 13.59 -10.69 16.50
C SER A 383 12.55 -10.14 15.52
N VAL A 384 12.50 -10.65 14.29
CA VAL A 384 11.51 -10.23 13.27
C VAL A 384 10.10 -10.54 13.74
N LYS A 385 9.84 -11.78 14.18
CA LYS A 385 8.52 -12.18 14.68
C LYS A 385 8.04 -11.31 15.86
N THR A 386 8.92 -11.03 16.82
CA THR A 386 8.56 -10.18 17.97
C THR A 386 8.39 -8.71 17.57
N SER A 387 9.17 -8.23 16.59
CA SER A 387 9.07 -6.86 16.10
C SER A 387 7.78 -6.63 15.32
N GLU A 388 7.37 -7.58 14.48
CA GLU A 388 6.10 -7.51 13.73
C GLU A 388 4.90 -7.37 14.67
N GLU A 389 4.84 -8.18 15.72
CA GLU A 389 3.77 -8.11 16.72
C GLU A 389 3.76 -6.76 17.46
N ALA A 390 4.92 -6.31 17.94
CA ALA A 390 5.04 -5.04 18.64
C ALA A 390 4.64 -3.85 17.75
N MET A 391 5.01 -3.88 16.47
CA MET A 391 4.65 -2.84 15.52
C MET A 391 3.17 -2.86 15.15
N ARG A 392 2.54 -4.03 15.07
CA ARG A 392 1.08 -4.14 14.92
C ARG A 392 0.36 -3.43 16.07
N VAL A 393 0.74 -3.74 17.31
CA VAL A 393 0.17 -3.10 18.51
C VAL A 393 0.38 -1.59 18.48
N MET A 394 1.58 -1.13 18.11
CA MET A 394 1.89 0.30 17.98
C MET A 394 1.02 0.97 16.90
N GLN A 395 0.89 0.34 15.73
CA GLN A 395 0.08 0.85 14.62
C GLN A 395 -1.40 0.98 15.00
N GLU A 396 -1.96 -0.03 15.68
CA GLU A 396 -3.34 0.00 16.17
C GLU A 396 -3.57 1.17 17.15
N ARG A 397 -2.64 1.37 18.10
CA ARG A 397 -2.72 2.47 19.07
C ARG A 397 -2.58 3.84 18.40
N MET A 398 -1.66 3.97 17.45
CA MET A 398 -1.41 5.21 16.74
C MET A 398 -2.60 5.61 15.86
N ASN A 399 -3.18 4.66 15.13
CA ASN A 399 -4.41 4.87 14.35
C ASN A 399 -5.59 5.28 15.22
N MET A 400 -5.76 4.64 16.39
CA MET A 400 -6.81 5.02 17.34
C MET A 400 -6.59 6.45 17.86
N PHE A 401 -5.36 6.79 18.23
CA PHE A 401 -5.00 8.13 18.71
C PHE A 401 -5.28 9.20 17.65
N GLN A 402 -4.89 8.94 16.40
CA GLN A 402 -5.16 9.82 15.26
C GLN A 402 -6.66 10.09 15.07
N LYS A 403 -7.49 9.02 15.07
CA LYS A 403 -8.95 9.14 14.94
C LYS A 403 -9.59 9.94 16.09
N VAL A 404 -9.12 9.74 17.33
CA VAL A 404 -9.63 10.46 18.50
C VAL A 404 -9.29 11.95 18.42
N PHE A 405 -8.07 12.29 18.02
CA PHE A 405 -7.59 13.67 17.94
C PHE A 405 -8.27 14.45 16.80
N ALA A 406 -8.31 13.88 15.59
CA ALA A 406 -8.91 14.50 14.40
C ALA A 406 -10.44 14.58 14.49
N GLY A 407 -11.08 13.68 15.24
CA GLY A 407 -12.53 13.61 15.39
C GLY A 407 -13.02 14.21 16.72
N PRO A 408 -13.31 13.37 17.74
CA PRO A 408 -13.93 13.82 19.00
C PRO A 408 -13.22 14.99 19.70
N VAL A 409 -11.88 14.99 19.77
CA VAL A 409 -11.14 16.05 20.49
C VAL A 409 -11.26 17.38 19.75
N LYS A 410 -11.00 17.41 18.44
CA LYS A 410 -11.26 18.58 17.57
C LYS A 410 -12.67 19.11 17.77
N GLN A 411 -13.68 18.24 17.65
CA GLN A 411 -15.08 18.63 17.79
C GLN A 411 -15.38 19.22 19.17
N ASN A 412 -14.78 18.69 20.23
CA ASN A 412 -15.00 19.20 21.59
C ASN A 412 -14.43 20.62 21.77
N TRP A 413 -13.23 20.89 21.25
CA TRP A 413 -12.65 22.23 21.22
C TRP A 413 -13.54 23.22 20.46
N GLN A 414 -14.02 22.83 19.29
CA GLN A 414 -14.90 23.67 18.47
C GLN A 414 -16.25 23.93 19.16
N LYS A 415 -16.86 22.92 19.79
CA LYS A 415 -18.10 23.08 20.58
C LYS A 415 -17.91 24.01 21.78
N MET A 416 -16.77 23.92 22.46
CA MET A 416 -16.43 24.85 23.54
C MET A 416 -16.28 26.28 23.01
N GLY A 417 -15.65 26.46 21.85
CA GLY A 417 -15.60 27.75 21.16
C GLY A 417 -17.00 28.30 20.84
N SER A 418 -17.91 27.46 20.34
CA SER A 418 -19.31 27.85 20.13
C SER A 418 -20.02 28.25 21.43
N ALA A 419 -19.78 27.54 22.53
CA ALA A 419 -20.36 27.88 23.83
C ALA A 419 -19.86 29.24 24.35
N PHE A 420 -18.57 29.56 24.21
CA PHE A 420 -18.03 30.89 24.49
C PHE A 420 -18.69 31.97 23.63
N LYS A 421 -18.94 31.68 22.36
CA LYS A 421 -19.61 32.63 21.45
C LYS A 421 -21.05 32.91 21.90
N THR A 422 -21.80 31.88 22.31
CA THR A 422 -23.16 32.05 22.84
C THR A 422 -23.17 32.85 24.14
N LEU A 423 -22.22 32.60 25.05
CA LEU A 423 -22.09 33.37 26.29
C LEU A 423 -21.76 34.84 26.00
N GLN A 424 -20.83 35.08 25.07
CA GLN A 424 -20.48 36.41 24.61
C GLN A 424 -21.69 37.18 24.08
N GLN A 425 -22.47 36.55 23.18
CA GLN A 425 -23.68 37.16 22.60
C GLN A 425 -24.71 37.49 23.69
N SER A 426 -24.86 36.63 24.70
CA SER A 426 -25.76 36.89 25.82
C SER A 426 -25.36 38.12 26.63
N PHE A 427 -24.06 38.35 26.85
CA PHE A 427 -23.56 39.49 27.65
C PHE A 427 -23.48 40.79 26.85
N GLU A 428 -23.43 40.70 25.53
CA GLU A 428 -23.46 41.86 24.63
C GLU A 428 -24.84 42.57 24.65
N ILE A 429 -25.91 41.85 25.00
CA ILE A 429 -27.28 42.39 25.15
C ILE A 429 -27.36 43.47 26.22
N ASP A 430 -26.54 43.41 27.27
CA ASP A 430 -26.61 44.38 28.37
C ASP A 430 -26.17 45.80 27.95
N GLU A 431 -25.47 45.94 26.81
CA GLU A 431 -24.94 47.19 26.24
C GLU A 431 -24.09 48.05 27.22
N THR A 432 -23.67 47.48 28.35
CA THR A 432 -22.90 48.21 29.36
C THR A 432 -21.45 48.41 28.92
N VAL A 433 -20.87 49.56 29.25
CA VAL A 433 -19.43 49.80 29.04
C VAL A 433 -18.59 48.80 29.86
N ALA A 434 -19.09 48.35 31.00
CA ALA A 434 -18.42 47.38 31.87
C ALA A 434 -18.31 45.99 31.22
N SER A 435 -19.29 45.56 30.41
CA SER A 435 -19.27 44.24 29.76
C SER A 435 -18.44 44.20 28.48
N ARG A 436 -18.13 45.34 27.84
CA ARG A 436 -17.43 45.36 26.54
C ARG A 436 -16.09 44.61 26.52
N ARG A 437 -15.20 44.88 27.48
CA ARG A 437 -13.89 44.19 27.56
C ARG A 437 -14.06 42.69 27.72
N LEU A 438 -15.04 42.27 28.54
CA LEU A 438 -15.35 40.87 28.77
C LEU A 438 -15.93 40.21 27.51
N THR A 439 -16.88 40.85 26.82
CA THR A 439 -17.48 40.32 25.59
C THR A 439 -16.44 40.21 24.48
N GLU A 440 -15.51 41.16 24.36
CA GLU A 440 -14.40 41.07 23.41
C GLU A 440 -13.46 39.90 23.74
N ALA A 441 -13.10 39.71 25.02
CA ALA A 441 -12.27 38.59 25.46
C ALA A 441 -12.95 37.23 25.21
N LEU A 442 -14.26 37.12 25.48
CA LEU A 442 -15.06 35.93 25.20
C LEU A 442 -15.16 35.64 23.70
N ALA A 443 -15.37 36.67 22.86
CA ALA A 443 -15.41 36.52 21.39
C ALA A 443 -14.07 35.99 20.86
N TYR A 444 -12.96 36.53 21.35
CA TYR A 444 -11.63 36.09 20.95
C TYR A 444 -11.34 34.66 21.44
N THR A 445 -11.76 34.32 22.67
CA THR A 445 -11.67 32.96 23.22
C THR A 445 -12.45 31.97 22.37
N ALA A 446 -13.66 32.32 21.94
CA ALA A 446 -14.45 31.48 21.04
C ALA A 446 -13.71 31.15 19.74
N SER A 447 -13.10 32.16 19.12
CA SER A 447 -12.34 31.99 17.88
C SER A 447 -11.09 31.13 18.07
N GLU A 448 -10.30 31.37 19.12
CA GLU A 448 -9.09 30.57 19.36
C GLU A 448 -9.40 29.14 19.78
N TYR A 449 -10.47 28.88 20.53
CA TYR A 449 -10.88 27.50 20.83
C TYR A 449 -11.26 26.74 19.55
N HIS A 450 -11.87 27.42 18.57
CA HIS A 450 -12.11 26.83 17.27
C HIS A 450 -10.80 26.52 16.52
N GLU A 451 -9.85 27.45 16.56
CA GLU A 451 -8.52 27.32 15.94
C GLU A 451 -7.69 26.19 16.58
N ILE A 452 -7.66 26.09 17.92
CA ILE A 452 -7.01 24.98 18.63
C ILE A 452 -7.55 23.64 18.11
N GLY A 453 -8.85 23.52 17.88
CA GLY A 453 -9.43 22.32 17.25
C GLY A 453 -8.81 22.00 15.87
N GLN A 454 -8.53 23.01 15.04
CA GLN A 454 -7.84 22.84 13.76
C GLN A 454 -6.36 22.47 13.93
N VAL A 455 -5.68 23.02 14.94
CA VAL A 455 -4.30 22.64 15.28
C VAL A 455 -4.22 21.14 15.63
N PHE A 456 -5.18 20.60 16.39
CA PHE A 456 -5.26 19.16 16.67
C PHE A 456 -5.41 18.32 15.40
N ASP A 457 -6.21 18.76 14.43
CA ASP A 457 -6.38 18.08 13.14
C ASP A 457 -5.08 18.10 12.31
N ALA A 458 -4.47 19.28 12.16
CA ALA A 458 -3.21 19.46 11.44
C ALA A 458 -2.08 18.62 12.04
N HIS A 459 -1.98 18.57 13.37
CA HIS A 459 -1.03 17.73 14.12
C HIS A 459 -1.17 16.25 13.75
N THR A 460 -2.40 15.74 13.69
CA THR A 460 -2.64 14.33 13.36
C THR A 460 -2.24 13.96 11.94
N LYS A 461 -2.32 14.88 10.99
CA LYS A 461 -1.86 14.66 9.60
C LYS A 461 -0.34 14.77 9.49
N ASN A 462 0.26 15.81 10.06
CA ASN A 462 1.66 16.15 9.79
C ASN A 462 2.68 15.37 10.64
N ASP A 463 2.29 14.92 11.82
CA ASP A 463 3.26 14.46 12.83
C ASP A 463 3.12 12.98 13.15
N MET A 464 1.89 12.46 13.12
CA MET A 464 1.59 11.06 13.44
C MET A 464 1.74 10.14 12.21
N GLU A 465 1.37 10.65 11.03
CA GLU A 465 1.39 9.89 9.78
C GLU A 465 2.79 9.37 9.40
N PRO A 466 3.89 10.14 9.52
CA PRO A 466 5.24 9.62 9.27
C PRO A 466 5.63 8.42 10.14
N VAL A 467 5.08 8.32 11.36
CA VAL A 467 5.32 7.14 12.22
C VAL A 467 4.58 5.92 11.67
N LEU A 468 3.32 6.09 11.25
CA LEU A 468 2.52 5.03 10.64
C LEU A 468 3.15 4.54 9.32
N GLU A 469 3.64 5.45 8.49
CA GLU A 469 4.33 5.13 7.24
C GLU A 469 5.65 4.37 7.46
N ASN A 470 6.43 4.75 8.48
CA ASN A 470 7.65 4.03 8.84
C ASN A 470 7.34 2.60 9.32
N LEU A 471 6.32 2.45 10.17
CA LEU A 471 5.84 1.15 10.64
C LEU A 471 5.34 0.28 9.47
N TYR A 472 4.60 0.86 8.53
CA TYR A 472 4.18 0.20 7.30
C TYR A 472 5.38 -0.31 6.49
N SER A 473 6.36 0.56 6.25
CA SER A 473 7.57 0.23 5.48
C SER A 473 8.36 -0.91 6.13
N TYR A 474 8.60 -0.85 7.44
CA TYR A 474 9.30 -1.92 8.15
C TYR A 474 8.52 -3.23 8.11
N LYS A 475 7.23 -3.19 8.45
CA LYS A 475 6.36 -4.37 8.47
C LYS A 475 6.39 -5.10 7.13
N GLY A 476 6.17 -4.39 6.02
CA GLY A 476 6.18 -5.03 4.70
C GLY A 476 7.57 -5.52 4.28
N THR A 477 8.65 -4.88 4.73
CA THR A 477 10.02 -5.36 4.46
C THR A 477 10.25 -6.71 5.16
N VAL A 478 9.90 -6.81 6.44
CA VAL A 478 10.19 -8.03 7.21
C VAL A 478 9.23 -9.19 6.97
N GLN A 479 8.08 -8.95 6.31
CA GLN A 479 7.13 -9.99 5.94
C GLN A 479 7.73 -11.10 5.07
N ASN A 480 8.74 -10.79 4.26
CA ASN A 480 9.41 -11.76 3.39
C ASN A 480 10.58 -12.51 4.05
N VAL A 481 11.03 -12.06 5.24
CA VAL A 481 12.17 -12.67 5.95
C VAL A 481 11.97 -14.16 6.28
N PRO A 482 10.79 -14.62 6.75
CA PRO A 482 10.57 -16.04 7.02
C PRO A 482 10.85 -16.94 5.81
N ASP A 483 10.44 -16.51 4.61
CA ASP A 483 10.69 -17.26 3.37
C ASP A 483 12.18 -17.30 3.02
N ILE A 484 12.89 -16.17 3.15
CA ILE A 484 14.35 -16.09 2.94
C ILE A 484 15.09 -17.04 3.87
N ILE A 485 14.74 -17.03 5.17
CA ILE A 485 15.34 -17.92 6.17
C ILE A 485 15.01 -19.38 5.88
N GLN A 486 13.79 -19.70 5.43
CA GLN A 486 13.43 -21.06 5.05
C GLN A 486 14.24 -21.56 3.85
N VAL A 487 14.43 -20.71 2.83
CA VAL A 487 15.27 -21.01 1.66
C VAL A 487 16.73 -21.28 2.09
N HIS A 488 17.27 -20.48 3.01
CA HIS A 488 18.61 -20.70 3.59
C HIS A 488 18.72 -22.03 4.36
N LYS A 489 17.77 -22.32 5.26
CA LYS A 489 17.73 -23.59 5.99
C LYS A 489 17.64 -24.80 5.06
N GLN A 490 16.85 -24.71 3.99
CA GLN A 490 16.73 -25.78 2.99
C GLN A 490 18.02 -25.97 2.18
N ALA A 491 18.74 -24.88 1.86
CA ALA A 491 20.05 -24.96 1.22
C ALA A 491 21.09 -25.68 2.12
N VAL A 492 21.17 -25.30 3.39
CA VAL A 492 22.08 -25.95 4.37
C VAL A 492 21.73 -27.42 4.54
N GLN A 493 20.44 -27.76 4.64
CA GLN A 493 19.99 -29.16 4.75
C GLN A 493 20.35 -29.97 3.50
N LYS A 494 20.23 -29.37 2.31
CA LYS A 494 20.60 -30.02 1.04
C LYS A 494 22.07 -30.47 1.01
N PHE A 495 22.96 -29.67 1.60
CA PHE A 495 24.38 -30.01 1.73
C PHE A 495 24.61 -31.15 2.73
N ARG A 496 23.95 -31.11 3.90
CA ARG A 496 24.03 -32.19 4.90
C ARG A 496 23.56 -33.53 4.32
N ASP A 497 22.51 -33.51 3.49
CA ASP A 497 21.97 -34.70 2.83
C ASP A 497 22.86 -35.24 1.70
N SER A 498 23.78 -34.43 1.16
CA SER A 498 24.68 -34.78 0.06
C SER A 498 26.12 -35.12 0.49
N GLU A 499 26.53 -34.78 1.71
CA GLU A 499 27.91 -34.86 2.23
C GLU A 499 28.54 -36.27 2.16
N GLY A 500 27.75 -37.34 2.06
CA GLY A 500 28.22 -38.72 1.87
C GLY A 500 28.10 -39.29 0.45
N ARG A 501 27.53 -38.54 -0.50
CA ARG A 501 27.23 -39.04 -1.87
C ARG A 501 28.09 -38.38 -2.95
N LEU A 502 28.70 -37.24 -2.64
CA LEU A 502 29.50 -36.45 -3.56
C LEU A 502 30.97 -36.83 -3.49
N SER A 503 31.72 -36.62 -4.57
CA SER A 503 33.18 -36.64 -4.48
C SER A 503 33.67 -35.50 -3.58
N SER A 504 34.86 -35.64 -3.01
CA SER A 504 35.45 -34.59 -2.14
C SER A 504 35.51 -33.22 -2.84
N ALA A 505 35.79 -33.17 -4.15
CA ALA A 505 35.85 -31.93 -4.91
C ALA A 505 34.45 -31.31 -5.15
N GLU A 506 33.42 -32.13 -5.36
CA GLU A 506 32.04 -31.67 -5.51
C GLU A 506 31.46 -31.17 -4.19
N ALA A 507 31.73 -31.89 -3.10
CA ALA A 507 31.33 -31.50 -1.75
C ALA A 507 31.94 -30.15 -1.37
N GLU A 508 33.24 -29.94 -1.62
CA GLU A 508 33.92 -28.67 -1.34
C GLU A 508 33.33 -27.50 -2.15
N LYS A 509 33.06 -27.68 -3.45
CA LYS A 509 32.41 -26.66 -4.27
C LYS A 509 30.99 -26.34 -3.80
N MET A 510 30.22 -27.35 -3.41
CA MET A 510 28.87 -27.16 -2.88
C MET A 510 28.92 -26.42 -1.54
N LYS A 511 29.88 -26.76 -0.67
CA LYS A 511 30.12 -26.07 0.60
C LYS A 511 30.46 -24.59 0.40
N GLN A 512 31.35 -24.27 -0.54
CA GLN A 512 31.70 -22.88 -0.86
C GLN A 512 30.48 -22.05 -1.30
N ARG A 513 29.55 -22.65 -2.05
CA ARG A 513 28.29 -21.99 -2.44
C ARG A 513 27.33 -21.79 -1.26
N ILE A 514 27.26 -22.76 -0.35
CA ILE A 514 26.50 -22.63 0.90
C ILE A 514 27.09 -21.55 1.81
N ASP A 515 28.41 -21.50 1.93
CA ASP A 515 29.11 -20.47 2.69
C ASP A 515 28.85 -19.09 2.07
N ALA A 516 28.93 -18.94 0.74
CA ALA A 516 28.62 -17.69 0.05
C ALA A 516 27.18 -17.23 0.32
N MET A 517 26.21 -18.13 0.21
CA MET A 517 24.82 -17.84 0.56
C MET A 517 24.66 -17.44 2.03
N SER A 518 25.36 -18.12 2.95
CA SER A 518 25.31 -17.83 4.38
C SER A 518 25.91 -16.47 4.70
N TYR A 519 27.04 -16.12 4.10
CA TYR A 519 27.62 -14.77 4.17
C TYR A 519 26.63 -13.70 3.72
N THR A 520 25.95 -13.92 2.58
CA THR A 520 24.92 -13.00 2.06
C THR A 520 23.77 -12.83 3.04
N VAL A 521 23.22 -13.92 3.58
CA VAL A 521 22.11 -13.86 4.54
C VAL A 521 22.52 -13.13 5.81
N ILE A 522 23.70 -13.41 6.37
CA ILE A 522 24.18 -12.71 7.59
C ILE A 522 24.46 -11.23 7.32
N ALA A 523 25.04 -10.89 6.17
CA ALA A 523 25.22 -9.50 5.77
C ALA A 523 23.89 -8.74 5.69
N GLU A 524 22.85 -9.41 5.19
CA GLU A 524 21.51 -8.84 5.12
C GLU A 524 20.85 -8.70 6.50
N VAL A 525 20.98 -9.70 7.37
CA VAL A 525 20.55 -9.62 8.78
C VAL A 525 21.16 -8.40 9.46
N GLN A 526 22.46 -8.17 9.24
CA GLN A 526 23.17 -7.03 9.80
C GLN A 526 22.66 -5.70 9.23
N HIS A 527 22.44 -5.62 7.91
CA HIS A 527 21.90 -4.43 7.26
C HIS A 527 20.50 -4.09 7.76
N GLN A 528 19.59 -5.05 7.77
CA GLN A 528 18.21 -4.87 8.25
C GLN A 528 18.15 -4.46 9.73
N THR A 529 19.06 -5.00 10.55
CA THR A 529 19.16 -4.62 11.96
C THR A 529 19.62 -3.18 12.12
N ALA A 530 20.62 -2.74 11.35
CA ALA A 530 21.10 -1.36 11.36
C ALA A 530 20.04 -0.38 10.85
N GLU A 531 19.39 -0.71 9.73
CA GLU A 531 18.31 0.09 9.12
C GLU A 531 17.15 0.29 10.09
N LYS A 532 16.69 -0.77 10.76
CA LYS A 532 15.65 -0.70 11.78
C LYS A 532 15.98 0.30 12.88
N VAL A 533 17.21 0.27 13.39
CA VAL A 533 17.65 1.13 14.48
C VAL A 533 17.67 2.59 14.04
N GLU A 534 18.22 2.87 12.87
CA GLU A 534 18.33 4.24 12.36
C GLU A 534 16.95 4.82 12.02
N ASP A 535 16.10 4.04 11.34
CA ASP A 535 14.75 4.47 10.98
C ASP A 535 13.90 4.79 12.20
N MET A 536 13.92 3.90 13.21
CA MET A 536 13.13 4.09 14.43
C MET A 536 13.66 5.28 15.25
N LYS A 537 14.98 5.42 15.37
CA LYS A 537 15.63 6.54 16.06
C LYS A 537 15.25 7.88 15.42
N SER A 538 15.36 7.98 14.10
CA SER A 538 15.04 9.21 13.35
C SER A 538 13.55 9.55 13.44
N THR A 539 12.69 8.55 13.21
CA THR A 539 11.23 8.71 13.21
C THR A 539 10.71 9.11 14.58
N MET A 540 11.07 8.38 15.63
CA MET A 540 10.62 8.68 16.99
C MET A 540 11.22 9.98 17.54
N GLY A 541 12.48 10.27 17.21
CA GLY A 541 13.11 11.53 17.57
C GLY A 541 12.40 12.74 16.95
N THR A 542 11.99 12.63 15.69
CA THR A 542 11.23 13.67 14.98
C THR A 542 9.80 13.80 15.51
N TYR A 543 9.13 12.67 15.71
CA TYR A 543 7.78 12.60 16.28
C TYR A 543 7.68 13.30 17.65
N LEU A 544 8.56 12.96 18.59
CA LEU A 544 8.51 13.52 19.95
C LEU A 544 8.82 15.03 19.97
N LYS A 545 9.72 15.50 19.11
CA LYS A 545 9.99 16.94 18.95
C LYS A 545 8.75 17.68 18.45
N LYS A 546 8.09 17.13 17.43
CA LYS A 546 6.85 17.67 16.87
C LYS A 546 5.70 17.66 17.89
N GLN A 547 5.53 16.59 18.66
CA GLN A 547 4.59 16.54 19.79
C GLN A 547 4.87 17.66 20.82
N ALA A 548 6.13 17.86 21.21
CA ALA A 548 6.49 18.92 22.15
C ALA A 548 6.17 20.32 21.60
N MET A 549 6.47 20.57 20.33
CA MET A 549 6.13 21.84 19.66
C MET A 549 4.61 22.07 19.61
N PHE A 550 3.83 21.05 19.28
CA PHE A 550 2.37 21.09 19.25
C PHE A 550 1.77 21.50 20.61
N TYR A 551 2.16 20.83 21.70
CA TYR A 551 1.65 21.18 23.03
C TYR A 551 2.12 22.57 23.50
N GLN A 552 3.33 22.99 23.11
CA GLN A 552 3.82 24.34 23.38
C GLN A 552 3.01 25.41 22.63
N GLU A 553 2.60 25.14 21.39
CA GLU A 553 1.72 26.02 20.61
C GLU A 553 0.35 26.19 21.29
N VAL A 554 -0.27 25.08 21.69
CA VAL A 554 -1.54 25.11 22.43
C VAL A 554 -1.41 25.88 23.74
N ALA A 555 -0.35 25.64 24.52
CA ALA A 555 -0.08 26.36 25.76
C ALA A 555 0.10 27.88 25.53
N THR A 556 0.78 28.26 24.44
CA THR A 556 0.99 29.66 24.06
C THR A 556 -0.33 30.35 23.70
N LYS A 557 -1.19 29.68 22.92
CA LYS A 557 -2.54 30.16 22.59
C LYS A 557 -3.37 30.38 23.86
N LEU A 558 -3.42 29.40 24.76
CA LEU A 558 -4.15 29.51 26.03
C LEU A 558 -3.61 30.63 26.93
N THR A 559 -2.28 30.82 26.98
CA THR A 559 -1.66 31.92 27.74
C THR A 559 -2.05 33.28 27.18
N SER A 560 -2.08 33.44 25.85
CA SER A 560 -2.54 34.66 25.20
C SER A 560 -4.03 34.94 25.46
N LEU A 561 -4.86 33.89 25.56
CA LEU A 561 -6.26 34.03 25.95
C LEU A 561 -6.42 34.50 27.39
N ALA A 562 -5.70 33.92 28.33
CA ALA A 562 -5.77 34.30 29.74
C ALA A 562 -5.46 35.80 29.94
N ALA A 563 -4.40 36.30 29.29
CA ALA A 563 -3.99 37.70 29.38
C ALA A 563 -5.03 38.73 28.88
N ARG A 564 -6.07 38.30 28.15
CA ARG A 564 -7.14 39.18 27.68
C ARG A 564 -8.22 39.44 28.73
N TYR A 565 -8.23 38.65 29.81
CA TYR A 565 -9.14 38.81 30.94
C TYR A 565 -8.55 39.63 32.09
N ASP A 566 -7.29 40.05 31.97
CA ASP A 566 -6.62 41.03 32.84
C ASP A 566 -7.02 42.48 32.45
#